data_AF-A0A0M3IVX7-F1
#
_entry.id   AF-A0A0M3IVX7-F1
#
_cell.length_a   1.000
_cell.length_b   1.000
_cell.length_c   1.000
_cell.angle_alpha   90.00
_cell.angle_beta   90.00
_cell.angle_gamma   90.00
#
_symmetry.space_group_name_H-M   'P 1'
#
loop_
_entity.id
_entity.type
_entity.pdbx_description
1 polymer ?
#
loop_
_entity_poly.entity_id
_entity_poly.type
_entity_poly.pdbx_seq_one_letter_code
_entity_poly.pdbx_strand_id
1 'polypeptide(L)'
;MNAFTNYAEQFRSKVRINRNTVYGYATSGGVSAYEVRGENNGVFMKYLKNHLAAHVSVIEMLNRVFRDIDNDAKVCDVQVPELRSNLARPRSLADPLVYDGRTVSFEYHTIHWRCMHELPSPVHVDFKEQTLRVTVWFDFVGHFTNKVYVFSNVGDIPNEHDEELDDDKLPSDWALSHLAYLRFDQRSLVTGKGDRSIIALPWLYELPKNLEASNEKILTDSDEGVSLCVMLSNLQRVKGEIKCSIELKHRDDVGNVVARADAVLGHLLITRIFA
;
A
#
# COMPACT_ATOMS: atom_id res chain seq x y z
N MET A 1 -38.90 -39.75 2.46
CA MET A 1 -37.63 -39.01 2.68
C MET A 1 -36.42 -39.64 1.97
N ASN A 2 -36.29 -40.98 1.90
CA ASN A 2 -35.06 -41.62 1.41
C ASN A 2 -34.78 -41.51 -0.10
N ALA A 3 -35.79 -41.44 -0.98
CA ALA A 3 -35.57 -41.40 -2.43
C ALA A 3 -34.91 -40.09 -2.91
N PHE A 4 -35.30 -38.95 -2.32
CA PHE A 4 -34.73 -37.63 -2.65
C PHE A 4 -33.29 -37.50 -2.17
N THR A 5 -32.99 -37.98 -0.96
CA THR A 5 -31.64 -37.92 -0.40
C THR A 5 -30.65 -38.71 -1.25
N ASN A 6 -31.00 -39.95 -1.63
CA ASN A 6 -30.16 -40.79 -2.49
C ASN A 6 -29.97 -40.18 -3.89
N TYR A 7 -31.03 -39.60 -4.47
CA TYR A 7 -30.97 -38.89 -5.75
C TYR A 7 -30.11 -37.63 -5.70
N ALA A 8 -30.11 -36.90 -4.58
CA ALA A 8 -29.33 -35.67 -4.43
C ALA A 8 -27.85 -35.95 -4.12
N GLU A 9 -27.54 -37.06 -3.47
CA GLU A 9 -26.17 -37.42 -3.09
C GLU A 9 -25.26 -37.67 -4.29
N GLN A 10 -25.77 -38.28 -5.37
CA GLN A 10 -25.04 -38.48 -6.63
C GLN A 10 -24.66 -37.17 -7.34
N PHE A 11 -25.32 -36.05 -7.03
CA PHE A 11 -25.00 -34.70 -7.55
C PHE A 11 -24.33 -33.79 -6.52
N ARG A 12 -24.00 -34.32 -5.33
CA ARG A 12 -23.40 -33.55 -4.26
C ARG A 12 -21.97 -33.19 -4.64
N SER A 13 -21.79 -31.97 -5.15
CA SER A 13 -20.47 -31.47 -5.52
C SER A 13 -19.56 -31.44 -4.27
N LYS A 14 -18.25 -31.59 -4.45
CA LYS A 14 -17.25 -31.36 -3.38
C LYS A 14 -17.23 -29.90 -2.89
N VAL A 15 -17.98 -29.00 -3.54
CA VAL A 15 -18.07 -27.59 -3.14
C VAL A 15 -19.02 -27.49 -1.95
N ARG A 16 -18.47 -27.01 -0.82
CA ARG A 16 -19.24 -26.71 0.38
C ARG A 16 -20.26 -25.61 0.04
N ILE A 17 -21.54 -25.94 0.10
CA ILE A 17 -22.62 -24.97 -0.12
C ILE A 17 -22.67 -24.02 1.08
N ASN A 18 -22.12 -22.82 0.91
CA ASN A 18 -22.22 -21.75 1.89
C ASN A 18 -23.24 -20.71 1.40
N ARG A 19 -24.30 -20.44 2.18
CA ARG A 19 -25.39 -19.51 1.83
C ARG A 19 -25.08 -18.06 2.27
N ASN A 20 -23.90 -17.60 1.93
CA ASN A 20 -23.33 -16.33 2.42
C ASN A 20 -22.50 -15.59 1.37
N THR A 21 -22.72 -15.89 0.08
CA THR A 21 -21.96 -15.31 -1.03
C THR A 21 -22.82 -14.34 -1.82
N VAL A 22 -22.26 -13.17 -2.11
CA VAL A 22 -22.83 -12.14 -2.96
C VAL A 22 -21.76 -11.69 -3.95
N TYR A 23 -22.08 -11.70 -5.24
CA TYR A 23 -21.28 -11.11 -6.30
C TYR A 23 -22.04 -9.92 -6.87
N GLY A 24 -21.49 -8.72 -6.73
CA GLY A 24 -21.93 -7.53 -7.45
C GLY A 24 -20.91 -7.23 -8.55
N TYR A 25 -21.26 -7.56 -9.80
CA TYR A 25 -20.43 -7.26 -10.95
C TYR A 25 -20.76 -5.85 -11.43
N ALA A 26 -19.72 -5.06 -11.71
CA ALA A 26 -19.87 -3.70 -12.25
C ALA A 26 -20.60 -3.67 -13.59
N THR A 27 -20.58 -4.80 -14.32
CA THR A 27 -21.21 -4.99 -15.62
C THR A 27 -21.56 -6.47 -15.81
N SER A 28 -22.46 -6.78 -16.74
CA SER A 28 -22.93 -8.13 -17.06
C SER A 28 -21.97 -8.86 -17.99
N GLY A 29 -22.15 -10.18 -18.14
CA GLY A 29 -21.40 -10.95 -19.13
C GLY A 29 -21.57 -10.40 -20.56
N GLY A 30 -20.47 -10.16 -21.26
CA GLY A 30 -20.48 -9.67 -22.65
C GLY A 30 -20.50 -8.15 -22.82
N VAL A 31 -20.55 -7.39 -21.73
CA VAL A 31 -20.44 -5.92 -21.73
C VAL A 31 -19.23 -5.46 -20.91
N SER A 32 -18.87 -4.18 -21.01
CA SER A 32 -17.68 -3.61 -20.36
C SER A 32 -18.05 -2.77 -19.15
N ALA A 33 -17.09 -2.55 -18.25
CA ALA A 33 -17.17 -1.59 -17.16
C ALA A 33 -16.31 -0.37 -17.52
N TYR A 34 -16.80 0.83 -17.23
CA TYR A 34 -16.24 2.07 -17.75
C TYR A 34 -15.76 3.02 -16.64
N GLU A 35 -14.87 3.89 -17.04
CA GLU A 35 -14.49 5.10 -16.31
C GLU A 35 -14.73 6.30 -17.21
N VAL A 36 -15.31 7.37 -16.67
CA VAL A 36 -15.59 8.58 -17.44
C VAL A 36 -14.38 9.51 -17.34
N ARG A 37 -13.84 9.93 -18.49
CA ARG A 37 -12.68 10.83 -18.53
C ARG A 37 -12.96 12.11 -17.74
N GLY A 38 -12.09 12.43 -16.79
CA GLY A 38 -12.22 13.60 -15.92
C GLY A 38 -13.00 13.34 -14.63
N GLU A 39 -13.58 12.15 -14.46
CA GLU A 39 -14.13 11.73 -13.17
C GLU A 39 -13.10 10.93 -12.37
N ASN A 40 -13.10 11.10 -11.05
CA ASN A 40 -12.13 10.46 -10.16
C ASN A 40 -12.40 8.98 -9.89
N ASN A 41 -13.61 8.48 -10.22
CA ASN A 41 -14.03 7.11 -9.94
C ASN A 41 -14.55 6.45 -11.20
N GLY A 42 -14.33 5.15 -11.35
CA GLY A 42 -15.07 4.34 -12.31
C GLY A 42 -16.58 4.38 -12.01
N VAL A 43 -17.40 4.16 -13.05
CA VAL A 43 -18.86 4.34 -13.00
C VAL A 43 -19.49 3.57 -11.83
N PHE A 44 -19.08 2.33 -11.60
CA PHE A 44 -19.64 1.54 -10.50
C PHE A 44 -19.30 2.13 -9.12
N MET A 45 -18.03 2.51 -8.92
CA MET A 45 -17.56 3.07 -7.64
C MET A 45 -18.16 4.46 -7.38
N LYS A 46 -18.39 5.26 -8.43
CA LYS A 46 -19.05 6.57 -8.36
C LYS A 46 -20.37 6.50 -7.59
N TYR A 47 -21.17 5.45 -7.81
CA TYR A 47 -22.45 5.23 -7.15
C TYR A 47 -22.34 4.38 -5.89
N LEU A 48 -21.54 3.31 -5.91
CA LEU A 48 -21.37 2.40 -4.77
C LEU A 48 -21.00 3.13 -3.48
N LYS A 49 -20.06 4.06 -3.55
CA LYS A 49 -19.56 4.80 -2.38
C LYS A 49 -20.67 5.54 -1.61
N ASN A 50 -21.75 5.94 -2.28
CA ASN A 50 -22.86 6.67 -1.66
C ASN A 50 -23.74 5.77 -0.77
N HIS A 51 -23.63 4.44 -0.92
CA HIS A 51 -24.47 3.47 -0.23
C HIS A 51 -23.69 2.58 0.77
N LEU A 52 -22.36 2.62 0.77
CA LEU A 52 -21.52 1.73 1.60
C LEU A 52 -21.79 1.82 3.11
N ALA A 53 -22.16 3.01 3.60
CA ALA A 53 -22.46 3.23 5.01
C ALA A 53 -23.94 2.99 5.38
N ALA A 54 -24.79 2.58 4.43
CA ALA A 54 -26.21 2.40 4.69
C ALA A 54 -26.48 1.15 5.55
N HIS A 55 -27.35 1.28 6.55
CA HIS A 55 -27.85 0.18 7.38
C HIS A 55 -28.91 -0.66 6.64
N VAL A 56 -28.56 -1.18 5.47
CA VAL A 56 -29.39 -2.06 4.65
C VAL A 56 -28.62 -3.33 4.30
N SER A 57 -29.32 -4.37 3.87
CA SER A 57 -28.64 -5.59 3.42
C SER A 57 -27.72 -5.31 2.22
N VAL A 58 -26.65 -6.10 2.06
CA VAL A 58 -25.73 -5.98 0.92
C VAL A 58 -26.47 -6.07 -0.43
N ILE A 59 -27.49 -6.92 -0.52
CA ILE A 59 -28.32 -7.08 -1.72
C ILE A 59 -29.08 -5.77 -2.03
N GLU A 60 -29.73 -5.19 -1.02
CA GLU A 60 -30.46 -3.93 -1.18
C GLU A 60 -29.51 -2.77 -1.51
N MET A 61 -28.35 -2.70 -0.85
CA MET A 61 -27.30 -1.73 -1.15
C MET A 61 -26.90 -1.79 -2.63
N LEU A 62 -26.61 -2.99 -3.16
CA LEU A 62 -26.23 -3.17 -4.57
C LEU A 62 -27.39 -2.83 -5.53
N ASN A 63 -28.63 -3.20 -5.21
CA ASN A 63 -29.79 -2.83 -6.03
C ASN A 63 -29.96 -1.31 -6.14
N ARG A 64 -29.66 -0.54 -5.09
CA ARG A 64 -29.67 0.93 -5.14
C ARG A 64 -28.60 1.47 -6.09
N VAL A 65 -27.38 0.94 -6.00
CA VAL A 65 -26.30 1.28 -6.93
C VAL A 65 -26.71 1.02 -8.38
N PHE A 66 -27.39 -0.10 -8.64
CA PHE A 66 -27.81 -0.46 -9.99
C PHE A 66 -28.87 0.51 -10.53
N ARG A 67 -29.83 0.91 -9.69
CA ARG A 67 -30.81 1.94 -10.04
C ARG A 67 -30.15 3.29 -10.31
N ASP A 68 -29.13 3.67 -9.55
CA ASP A 68 -28.43 4.92 -9.80
C ASP A 68 -27.70 4.91 -11.16
N ILE A 69 -27.11 3.77 -11.55
CA ILE A 69 -26.48 3.59 -12.86
C ILE A 69 -27.53 3.63 -13.98
N ASP A 70 -28.67 2.96 -13.78
CA ASP A 70 -29.81 2.96 -14.72
C ASP A 70 -30.39 4.37 -14.93
N ASN A 71 -30.37 5.20 -13.88
CA ASN A 71 -30.82 6.59 -13.94
C ASN A 71 -29.78 7.56 -14.54
N ASP A 72 -28.52 7.16 -14.74
CA ASP A 72 -27.51 8.01 -15.40
C ASP A 72 -27.55 7.80 -16.91
N ALA A 73 -28.19 8.75 -17.59
CA ALA A 73 -28.34 8.79 -19.04
C ALA A 73 -27.01 8.70 -19.83
N LYS A 74 -25.85 8.93 -19.20
CA LYS A 74 -24.55 8.78 -19.88
C LYS A 74 -24.09 7.33 -19.97
N VAL A 75 -24.54 6.47 -19.06
CA VAL A 75 -23.96 5.13 -18.85
C VAL A 75 -24.99 4.01 -18.82
N CYS A 76 -26.29 4.32 -18.66
CA CYS A 76 -27.38 3.35 -18.54
C CYS A 76 -27.42 2.33 -19.68
N ASP A 77 -27.12 2.75 -20.91
CA ASP A 77 -27.18 1.89 -22.10
C ASP A 77 -25.87 1.13 -22.39
N VAL A 78 -24.79 1.43 -21.67
CA VAL A 78 -23.45 0.85 -21.95
C VAL A 78 -22.91 0.00 -20.81
N GLN A 79 -23.30 0.28 -19.56
CA GLN A 79 -22.86 -0.46 -18.38
C GLN A 79 -24.06 -1.00 -17.61
N VAL A 80 -24.26 -2.32 -17.68
CA VAL A 80 -25.40 -3.01 -17.07
C VAL A 80 -24.90 -3.90 -15.93
N PRO A 81 -24.94 -3.48 -14.66
CA PRO A 81 -24.45 -4.28 -13.54
C PRO A 81 -25.21 -5.59 -13.34
N GLU A 82 -24.57 -6.59 -12.72
CA GLU A 82 -25.17 -7.91 -12.46
C GLU A 82 -25.01 -8.32 -10.99
N LEU A 83 -26.07 -8.86 -10.39
CA LEU A 83 -26.06 -9.40 -9.02
C LEU A 83 -26.28 -10.92 -9.05
N ARG A 84 -25.34 -11.69 -8.49
CA ARG A 84 -25.51 -13.12 -8.22
C ARG A 84 -25.34 -13.39 -6.74
N SER A 85 -26.31 -14.02 -6.09
CA SER A 85 -26.28 -14.22 -4.65
C SER A 85 -26.92 -15.53 -4.22
N ASN A 86 -26.35 -16.14 -3.18
CA ASN A 86 -26.99 -17.21 -2.40
C ASN A 86 -27.15 -16.84 -0.92
N LEU A 87 -26.97 -15.54 -0.59
CA LEU A 87 -27.07 -15.01 0.76
C LEU A 87 -28.49 -15.21 1.31
N ALA A 88 -28.61 -16.06 2.33
CA ALA A 88 -29.92 -16.46 2.87
C ALA A 88 -30.49 -15.51 3.93
N ARG A 89 -29.67 -14.62 4.50
CA ARG A 89 -30.07 -13.67 5.56
C ARG A 89 -29.73 -12.26 5.12
N PRO A 90 -30.50 -11.23 5.54
CA PRO A 90 -30.30 -9.85 5.11
C PRO A 90 -29.11 -9.19 5.82
N ARG A 91 -27.90 -9.72 5.64
CA ARG A 91 -26.68 -9.19 6.27
C ARG A 91 -26.28 -7.85 5.66
N SER A 92 -25.82 -6.94 6.51
CA SER A 92 -25.34 -5.60 6.13
C SER A 92 -23.82 -5.50 6.25
N LEU A 93 -23.21 -4.54 5.53
CA LEU A 93 -21.83 -4.12 5.81
C LEU A 93 -21.73 -3.37 7.15
N ALA A 94 -22.84 -2.85 7.65
CA ALA A 94 -22.93 -2.17 8.95
C ALA A 94 -23.34 -3.10 10.11
N ASP A 95 -23.37 -4.43 9.88
CA ASP A 95 -23.61 -5.40 10.96
C ASP A 95 -22.49 -5.26 12.03
N PRO A 96 -22.82 -5.22 13.33
CA PRO A 96 -21.82 -5.07 14.37
C PRO A 96 -20.87 -6.28 14.43
N LEU A 97 -19.60 -6.02 14.75
CA LEU A 97 -18.61 -7.07 14.98
C LEU A 97 -18.83 -7.72 16.36
N VAL A 98 -19.27 -8.97 16.35
CA VAL A 98 -19.32 -9.81 17.55
C VAL A 98 -18.07 -10.68 17.60
N TYR A 99 -17.19 -10.44 18.58
CA TYR A 99 -15.88 -11.09 18.69
C TYR A 99 -15.70 -11.91 19.98
N ASP A 100 -16.79 -12.18 20.71
CA ASP A 100 -16.76 -13.04 21.90
C ASP A 100 -16.39 -14.48 21.52
N GLY A 101 -15.58 -15.13 22.35
CA GLY A 101 -15.11 -16.50 22.10
C GLY A 101 -14.16 -16.63 20.90
N ARG A 102 -13.50 -15.54 20.49
CA ARG A 102 -12.53 -15.54 19.39
C ARG A 102 -11.38 -16.52 19.60
N THR A 103 -10.89 -17.05 18.48
CA THR A 103 -9.80 -18.02 18.46
C THR A 103 -8.43 -17.34 18.45
N VAL A 104 -7.38 -18.10 18.78
CA VAL A 104 -5.99 -17.64 18.64
C VAL A 104 -5.69 -17.22 17.19
N SER A 105 -6.26 -17.91 16.19
CA SER A 105 -6.13 -17.53 14.77
C SER A 105 -6.72 -16.15 14.47
N PHE A 106 -7.84 -15.78 15.09
CA PHE A 106 -8.40 -14.43 14.96
C PHE A 106 -7.42 -13.37 15.46
N GLU A 107 -6.74 -13.62 16.58
CA GLU A 107 -5.78 -12.69 17.18
C GLU A 107 -4.55 -12.51 16.28
N TYR A 108 -3.97 -13.60 15.78
CA TYR A 108 -2.84 -13.52 14.84
C TYR A 108 -3.20 -12.76 13.56
N HIS A 109 -4.36 -13.03 12.95
CA HIS A 109 -4.79 -12.31 11.75
C HIS A 109 -5.01 -10.82 12.04
N THR A 110 -5.57 -10.48 13.20
CA THR A 110 -5.79 -9.09 13.61
C THR A 110 -4.48 -8.36 13.82
N ILE A 111 -3.50 -8.99 14.49
CA ILE A 111 -2.18 -8.41 14.72
C ILE A 111 -1.45 -8.20 13.40
N HIS A 112 -1.41 -9.21 12.52
CA HIS A 112 -0.80 -9.06 11.20
C HIS A 112 -1.46 -7.94 10.39
N TRP A 113 -2.80 -7.86 10.40
CA TRP A 113 -3.51 -6.80 9.70
C TRP A 113 -3.14 -5.41 10.25
N ARG A 114 -3.07 -5.25 11.57
CA ARG A 114 -2.67 -3.99 12.22
C ARG A 114 -1.24 -3.61 11.88
N CYS A 115 -0.30 -4.53 12.04
CA CYS A 115 1.12 -4.25 11.82
C CYS A 115 1.39 -3.78 10.39
N MET A 116 0.66 -4.27 9.38
CA MET A 116 0.78 -3.82 7.98
C MET A 116 0.29 -2.39 7.71
N HIS A 117 -0.45 -1.80 8.64
CA HIS A 117 -1.00 -0.43 8.52
C HIS A 117 -0.30 0.54 9.49
N GLU A 118 0.83 0.13 10.06
CA GLU A 118 1.65 0.97 10.92
C GLU A 118 2.90 1.40 10.17
N LEU A 119 3.17 2.71 10.16
CA LEU A 119 4.43 3.25 9.69
C LEU A 119 5.51 3.02 10.76
N PRO A 120 6.76 2.76 10.39
CA PRO A 120 7.85 2.65 11.36
C PRO A 120 8.21 4.03 11.91
N SER A 121 8.97 4.03 13.01
CA SER A 121 9.61 5.24 13.52
C SER A 121 10.60 5.82 12.51
N PRO A 122 10.83 7.15 12.53
CA PRO A 122 11.87 7.78 11.72
C PRO A 122 13.25 7.14 11.94
N VAL A 123 14.04 7.10 10.87
CA VAL A 123 15.41 6.62 10.87
C VAL A 123 16.36 7.81 10.82
N HIS A 124 17.30 7.89 11.76
CA HIS A 124 18.28 8.98 11.83
C HIS A 124 19.67 8.47 11.45
N VAL A 125 20.36 9.21 10.59
CA VAL A 125 21.72 8.88 10.12
C VAL A 125 22.63 10.09 10.27
N ASP A 126 23.69 9.94 11.07
CA ASP A 126 24.63 11.02 11.38
C ASP A 126 25.83 11.03 10.42
N PHE A 127 26.01 12.17 9.76
CA PHE A 127 27.18 12.52 8.97
C PHE A 127 28.14 13.36 9.83
N LYS A 128 28.89 12.69 10.69
CA LYS A 128 29.72 13.33 11.73
C LYS A 128 30.75 14.32 11.19
N GLU A 129 31.36 14.03 10.04
CA GLU A 129 32.35 14.91 9.42
C GLU A 129 31.74 16.23 8.92
N GLN A 130 30.50 16.17 8.44
CA GLN A 130 29.75 17.33 7.95
C GLN A 130 28.94 18.01 9.06
N THR A 131 28.94 17.43 10.27
CA THR A 131 28.12 17.82 11.43
C THR A 131 26.62 17.92 11.11
N LEU A 132 26.11 16.98 10.31
CA LEU A 132 24.71 16.95 9.86
C LEU A 132 24.04 15.61 10.19
N ARG A 133 22.73 15.63 10.41
CA ARG A 133 21.86 14.47 10.58
C ARG A 133 20.85 14.42 9.45
N VAL A 134 20.70 13.25 8.85
CA VAL A 134 19.58 12.98 7.93
C VAL A 134 18.50 12.23 8.70
N THR A 135 17.28 12.75 8.70
CA THR A 135 16.12 12.03 9.20
C THR A 135 15.31 11.52 8.01
N VAL A 136 14.97 10.23 8.03
CA VAL A 136 14.12 9.57 7.04
C VAL A 136 12.82 9.15 7.70
N TRP A 137 11.69 9.63 7.22
CA TRP A 137 10.36 9.29 7.74
C TRP A 137 9.39 8.95 6.63
N PHE A 138 8.17 8.57 7.02
CA PHE A 138 7.24 7.91 6.14
C PHE A 138 5.86 8.52 6.27
N ASP A 139 5.11 8.49 5.16
CA ASP A 139 3.68 8.80 5.17
C ASP A 139 2.91 7.85 4.23
N PHE A 140 1.62 7.75 4.45
CA PHE A 140 0.75 6.89 3.68
C PHE A 140 0.49 7.43 2.28
N VAL A 141 0.50 6.53 1.30
CA VAL A 141 -0.10 6.80 -0.01
C VAL A 141 -1.55 6.40 0.06
N GLY A 142 -2.43 7.31 0.48
CA GLY A 142 -3.85 6.99 0.71
C GLY A 142 -4.03 5.85 1.71
N HIS A 143 -4.76 4.80 1.35
CA HIS A 143 -4.95 3.59 2.18
C HIS A 143 -4.23 2.36 1.61
N PHE A 144 -3.24 2.57 0.74
CA PHE A 144 -2.48 1.46 0.14
C PHE A 144 -1.44 0.93 1.13
N THR A 145 -1.42 -0.37 1.38
CA THR A 145 -0.34 -1.03 2.15
C THR A 145 0.85 -1.39 1.29
N ASN A 146 0.72 -1.30 -0.04
CA ASN A 146 1.74 -1.68 -0.99
C ASN A 146 2.51 -0.50 -1.61
N LYS A 147 2.28 0.70 -1.08
CA LYS A 147 2.93 1.96 -1.46
C LYS A 147 3.15 2.81 -0.21
N VAL A 148 4.22 3.58 -0.18
CA VAL A 148 4.55 4.48 0.93
C VAL A 148 5.32 5.69 0.41
N TYR A 149 5.08 6.87 0.97
CA TYR A 149 5.96 8.02 0.76
C TYR A 149 7.12 7.92 1.75
N VAL A 150 8.34 8.13 1.26
CA VAL A 150 9.55 8.20 2.06
C VAL A 150 10.11 9.61 1.90
N PHE A 151 10.32 10.27 3.02
CA PHE A 151 10.83 11.62 3.10
C PHE A 151 12.23 11.62 3.69
N SER A 152 13.03 12.62 3.31
CA SER A 152 14.32 12.88 3.92
C SER A 152 14.57 14.38 4.06
N ASN A 153 14.96 14.81 5.25
CA ASN A 153 15.48 16.15 5.51
C ASN A 153 16.91 16.06 6.06
N VAL A 154 17.55 17.22 6.06
CA VAL A 154 18.86 17.43 6.65
C VAL A 154 18.70 18.43 7.79
N GLY A 155 19.18 18.07 8.97
CA GLY A 155 19.23 18.93 10.15
C GLY A 155 20.61 18.89 10.80
N ASP A 156 20.80 19.68 11.85
CA ASP A 156 22.00 19.64 12.65
C ASP A 156 22.02 18.39 13.55
N ILE A 157 23.22 17.93 13.92
CA ILE A 157 23.34 16.89 14.95
C ILE A 157 22.98 17.51 16.31
N PRO A 158 22.05 16.92 17.09
CA PRO A 158 21.71 17.43 18.42
C PRO A 158 22.93 17.42 19.35
N ASN A 159 23.09 18.47 20.15
CA ASN A 159 24.17 18.55 21.14
C ASN A 159 23.79 17.80 22.42
N GLU A 160 24.77 17.32 23.18
CA GLU A 160 24.55 16.61 24.47
C GLU A 160 23.82 17.48 25.54
N HIS A 161 23.72 18.79 25.32
CA HIS A 161 22.99 19.75 26.16
C HIS A 161 21.57 20.05 25.68
N ASP A 162 21.15 19.53 24.52
CA ASP A 162 19.75 19.58 24.10
C ASP A 162 19.01 18.49 24.91
N GLU A 163 18.51 18.84 26.11
CA GLU A 163 17.88 17.90 27.06
C GLU A 163 16.59 17.26 26.52
N GLU A 164 16.01 17.84 25.45
CA GLU A 164 14.92 17.30 24.64
C GLU A 164 15.19 17.63 23.15
N LEU A 165 14.72 16.80 22.22
CA LEU A 165 14.64 17.19 20.81
C LEU A 165 13.70 18.40 20.74
N ASP A 166 14.27 19.59 20.70
CA ASP A 166 13.53 20.82 20.46
C ASP A 166 13.07 20.79 18.99
N ASP A 167 11.93 20.15 18.74
CA ASP A 167 11.32 20.05 17.40
C ASP A 167 11.02 21.44 16.80
N ASP A 168 11.01 22.50 17.62
CA ASP A 168 10.84 23.90 17.19
C ASP A 168 12.18 24.57 16.81
N LYS A 169 13.32 23.92 17.04
CA LYS A 169 14.65 24.44 16.67
C LYS A 169 14.86 24.35 15.17
N LEU A 170 14.75 25.50 14.52
CA LEU A 170 14.99 25.63 13.08
C LEU A 170 16.39 25.11 12.70
N PRO A 171 16.51 24.36 11.59
CA PRO A 171 17.80 23.92 11.08
C PRO A 171 18.73 25.10 10.76
N SER A 172 20.03 24.92 10.97
CA SER A 172 21.03 25.92 10.60
C SER A 172 21.06 26.18 9.08
N ASP A 173 21.57 27.35 8.68
CA ASP A 173 21.80 27.66 7.26
C ASP A 173 22.67 26.61 6.56
N TRP A 174 23.59 25.97 7.30
CA TRP A 174 24.43 24.90 6.80
C TRP A 174 23.63 23.61 6.54
N ALA A 175 22.71 23.25 7.44
CA ALA A 175 21.81 22.12 7.20
C ALA A 175 20.87 22.41 6.01
N LEU A 176 20.33 23.62 5.93
CA LEU A 176 19.44 24.05 4.83
C LEU A 176 20.14 24.15 3.46
N SER A 177 21.47 24.24 3.43
CA SER A 177 22.24 24.22 2.20
C SER A 177 22.45 22.81 1.63
N HIS A 178 21.97 21.77 2.32
CA HIS A 178 22.12 20.37 1.91
C HIS A 178 20.79 19.68 1.66
N LEU A 179 20.83 18.65 0.82
CA LEU A 179 19.72 17.74 0.54
C LEU A 179 20.19 16.30 0.63
N ALA A 180 19.33 15.43 1.16
CA ALA A 180 19.58 14.00 1.31
C ALA A 180 18.81 13.19 0.28
N TYR A 181 19.48 12.69 -0.75
CA TYR A 181 18.87 11.89 -1.81
C TYR A 181 18.87 10.42 -1.44
N LEU A 182 17.69 9.79 -1.45
CA LEU A 182 17.55 8.37 -1.18
C LEU A 182 17.72 7.54 -2.46
N ARG A 183 18.54 6.50 -2.39
CA ARG A 183 18.81 5.56 -3.48
C ARG A 183 18.42 4.16 -3.03
N PHE A 184 17.41 3.60 -3.68
CA PHE A 184 16.96 2.24 -3.40
C PHE A 184 17.64 1.29 -4.37
N ASP A 185 18.43 0.34 -3.87
CA ASP A 185 19.11 -0.63 -4.72
C ASP A 185 18.08 -1.58 -5.36
N GLN A 186 17.99 -1.54 -6.69
CA GLN A 186 17.12 -2.42 -7.46
C GLN A 186 17.72 -3.84 -7.64
N ARG A 187 18.90 -4.15 -7.09
CA ARG A 187 19.69 -5.35 -7.44
C ARG A 187 19.92 -6.40 -6.35
N SER A 188 19.19 -6.39 -5.25
CA SER A 188 19.34 -7.46 -4.27
C SER A 188 18.51 -8.70 -4.64
N LEU A 189 19.17 -9.68 -5.29
CA LEU A 189 19.09 -11.14 -5.04
C LEU A 189 20.05 -11.89 -6.00
N VAL A 190 21.35 -11.88 -5.70
CA VAL A 190 22.21 -13.02 -6.07
C VAL A 190 22.28 -13.91 -4.84
N THR A 191 21.51 -14.99 -4.82
CA THR A 191 21.61 -16.03 -3.78
C THR A 191 22.98 -16.69 -3.87
N GLY A 192 23.71 -16.71 -2.76
CA GLY A 192 25.03 -17.32 -2.66
C GLY A 192 25.02 -18.84 -2.80
N LYS A 193 25.95 -19.31 -3.65
CA LYS A 193 26.69 -20.59 -3.70
C LYS A 193 25.93 -21.91 -3.87
N GLY A 194 26.10 -22.50 -5.06
CA GLY A 194 25.81 -23.91 -5.32
C GLY A 194 26.04 -24.35 -6.77
N ASP A 195 27.30 -24.37 -7.20
CA ASP A 195 27.82 -25.23 -8.28
C ASP A 195 27.42 -24.98 -9.77
N ARG A 196 28.25 -25.57 -10.63
CA ARG A 196 28.68 -25.16 -11.97
C ARG A 196 27.64 -25.20 -13.10
N SER A 197 27.96 -24.40 -14.12
CA SER A 197 27.53 -24.52 -15.53
C SER A 197 26.03 -24.49 -15.78
N ILE A 198 25.45 -23.30 -15.86
CA ILE A 198 24.21 -23.11 -16.62
C ILE A 198 24.46 -22.00 -17.65
N ILE A 199 24.36 -22.42 -18.89
CA ILE A 199 24.46 -21.64 -20.12
C ILE A 199 23.42 -20.51 -20.00
N ALA A 200 23.86 -19.25 -20.09
CA ALA A 200 22.96 -18.10 -20.04
C ALA A 200 21.98 -18.18 -21.21
N LEU A 201 20.73 -18.56 -20.93
CA LEU A 201 19.65 -18.55 -21.90
C LEU A 201 19.09 -17.11 -22.00
N PRO A 202 18.96 -16.52 -23.21
CA PRO A 202 18.48 -15.15 -23.44
C PRO A 202 17.06 -14.83 -22.92
N TRP A 203 16.32 -15.79 -22.38
CA TRP A 203 14.98 -15.60 -21.80
C TRP A 203 15.01 -15.31 -20.29
N LEU A 204 16.20 -15.29 -19.66
CA LEU A 204 16.38 -14.83 -18.28
C LEU A 204 16.58 -13.29 -18.21
N TYR A 205 16.00 -12.56 -19.15
CA TYR A 205 15.99 -11.10 -19.19
C TYR A 205 14.58 -10.62 -18.85
N GLU A 206 14.31 -10.57 -17.55
CA GLU A 206 13.52 -9.55 -16.84
C GLU A 206 13.35 -10.05 -15.40
N LEU A 207 14.44 -9.98 -14.63
CA LEU A 207 14.30 -10.01 -13.16
C LEU A 207 13.30 -8.91 -12.80
N PRO A 208 12.14 -9.24 -12.21
CA PRO A 208 11.14 -8.22 -11.92
C PRO A 208 11.76 -7.20 -10.98
N LYS A 209 11.64 -5.91 -11.33
CA LYS A 209 12.00 -4.81 -10.41
C LYS A 209 11.27 -5.06 -9.09
N ASN A 210 12.02 -5.44 -8.06
CA ASN A 210 11.48 -5.88 -6.76
C ASN A 210 10.85 -4.71 -5.98
N LEU A 211 11.36 -3.49 -6.20
CA LEU A 211 10.90 -2.25 -5.58
C LEU A 211 10.96 -1.14 -6.63
N GLU A 212 9.90 -0.34 -6.72
CA GLU A 212 9.83 0.79 -7.66
C GLU A 212 9.74 2.10 -6.88
N ALA A 213 10.66 3.02 -7.18
CA ALA A 213 10.71 4.35 -6.61
C ALA A 213 10.31 5.38 -7.68
N SER A 214 9.46 6.34 -7.33
CA SER A 214 9.16 7.49 -8.19
C SER A 214 10.38 8.41 -8.32
N ASN A 215 10.31 9.35 -9.25
CA ASN A 215 11.20 10.51 -9.23
C ASN A 215 11.04 11.28 -7.91
N GLU A 216 12.13 11.91 -7.49
CA GLU A 216 12.18 12.73 -6.30
C GLU A 216 11.36 14.00 -6.50
N LYS A 217 10.67 14.40 -5.44
CA LYS A 217 9.97 15.69 -5.35
C LYS A 217 10.59 16.48 -4.22
N ILE A 218 10.94 17.73 -4.50
CA ILE A 218 11.35 18.68 -3.47
C ILE A 218 10.08 19.28 -2.87
N LEU A 219 9.95 19.17 -1.56
CA LEU A 219 8.89 19.79 -0.78
C LEU A 219 9.53 20.84 0.11
N THR A 220 8.87 21.99 0.20
CA THR A 220 9.32 23.10 1.05
C THR A 220 8.21 23.39 2.03
N ASP A 221 8.53 23.27 3.30
CA ASP A 221 7.69 23.62 4.43
C ASP A 221 8.31 24.83 5.16
N SER A 222 7.48 25.73 5.68
CA SER A 222 7.98 26.93 6.37
C SER A 222 8.63 26.60 7.71
N ASP A 223 8.24 25.48 8.32
CA ASP A 223 8.58 25.10 9.67
C ASP A 223 9.64 23.97 9.64
N GLU A 224 9.50 22.99 8.73
CA GLU A 224 10.43 21.85 8.61
C GLU A 224 11.56 22.05 7.56
N GLY A 225 11.52 23.14 6.79
CA GLY A 225 12.51 23.44 5.75
C GLY A 225 12.31 22.64 4.45
N VAL A 226 13.40 22.15 3.86
CA VAL A 226 13.36 21.48 2.54
C VAL A 226 13.52 19.97 2.70
N SER A 227 12.51 19.24 2.25
CA SER A 227 12.45 17.78 2.30
C SER A 227 12.43 17.19 0.89
N LEU A 228 13.13 16.07 0.69
CA LEU A 228 12.98 15.26 -0.51
C LEU A 228 11.96 14.16 -0.25
N CYS A 229 11.07 13.92 -1.21
CA CYS A 229 10.03 12.91 -1.14
C CYS A 229 10.13 11.95 -2.33
N VAL A 230 10.10 10.65 -2.03
CA VAL A 230 10.04 9.57 -3.01
C VAL A 230 8.87 8.65 -2.67
N MET A 231 8.06 8.27 -3.66
CA MET A 231 7.06 7.23 -3.46
C MET A 231 7.65 5.87 -3.79
N LEU A 232 7.67 4.97 -2.81
CA LEU A 232 7.93 3.56 -3.05
C LEU A 232 6.63 2.83 -3.38
N SER A 233 6.70 1.91 -4.34
CA SER A 233 5.59 1.08 -4.78
C SER A 233 6.04 -0.35 -5.07
N ASN A 234 5.06 -1.24 -5.22
CA ASN A 234 5.29 -2.69 -5.35
C ASN A 234 5.92 -3.33 -4.10
N LEU A 235 5.65 -2.79 -2.91
CA LEU A 235 6.20 -3.30 -1.64
C LEU A 235 5.90 -4.79 -1.44
N GLN A 236 4.79 -5.32 -1.95
CA GLN A 236 4.43 -6.74 -1.87
C GLN A 236 5.41 -7.68 -2.58
N ARG A 237 6.31 -7.15 -3.41
CA ARG A 237 7.37 -7.90 -4.10
C ARG A 237 8.68 -7.93 -3.31
N VAL A 238 8.84 -7.07 -2.31
CA VAL A 238 10.05 -7.01 -1.48
C VAL A 238 10.03 -8.16 -0.48
N LYS A 239 11.16 -8.87 -0.37
CA LYS A 239 11.38 -9.91 0.63
C LYS A 239 12.37 -9.38 1.67
N GLY A 240 11.91 -9.19 2.89
CA GLY A 240 12.71 -8.66 4.01
C GLY A 240 12.65 -7.15 4.15
N GLU A 241 13.66 -6.60 4.81
CA GLU A 241 13.78 -5.18 5.13
C GLU A 241 14.15 -4.34 3.91
N ILE A 242 13.65 -3.11 3.89
CA ILE A 242 14.00 -2.12 2.88
C ILE A 242 15.27 -1.41 3.32
N LYS A 243 16.19 -1.26 2.37
CA LYS A 243 17.47 -0.58 2.57
C LYS A 243 17.63 0.50 1.51
N CYS A 244 18.33 1.56 1.85
CA CYS A 244 18.68 2.61 0.91
C CYS A 244 20.09 3.14 1.17
N SER A 245 20.67 3.74 0.15
CA SER A 245 21.88 4.55 0.26
C SER A 245 21.47 6.02 0.23
N ILE A 246 21.94 6.80 1.19
CA ILE A 246 21.69 8.22 1.35
C ILE A 246 22.88 8.97 0.75
N GLU A 247 22.62 9.76 -0.29
CA GLU A 247 23.60 10.68 -0.89
C GLU A 247 23.33 12.10 -0.37
N LEU A 248 24.25 12.61 0.45
CA LEU A 248 24.21 13.99 0.92
C LEU A 248 24.84 14.90 -0.14
N LYS A 249 24.13 15.96 -0.54
CA LYS A 249 24.55 16.88 -1.59
C LYS A 249 24.32 18.32 -1.19
N HIS A 250 25.16 19.22 -1.68
CA HIS A 250 24.91 20.66 -1.56
C HIS A 250 23.81 21.06 -2.55
N ARG A 251 22.91 21.97 -2.14
CA ARG A 251 21.73 22.38 -2.92
C ARG A 251 22.11 23.07 -4.24
N ASP A 252 23.21 23.83 -4.21
CA ASP A 252 23.74 24.54 -5.39
C ASP A 252 24.61 23.65 -6.30
N ASP A 253 25.01 22.46 -5.85
CA ASP A 253 25.83 21.52 -6.61
C ASP A 253 25.31 20.09 -6.47
N VAL A 254 24.10 19.86 -7.00
CA VAL A 254 23.41 18.56 -6.97
C VAL A 254 24.15 17.47 -7.79
N GLY A 255 25.12 17.86 -8.62
CA GLY A 255 25.97 16.94 -9.37
C GLY A 255 26.96 16.20 -8.46
N ASN A 256 27.39 16.84 -7.37
CA ASN A 256 28.43 16.32 -6.49
C ASN A 256 27.84 15.68 -5.22
N VAL A 257 28.35 14.51 -4.85
CA VAL A 257 28.00 13.83 -3.60
C VAL A 257 29.03 14.23 -2.55
N VAL A 258 28.58 14.98 -1.54
CA VAL A 258 29.42 15.43 -0.41
C VAL A 258 29.77 14.25 0.49
N ALA A 259 28.78 13.41 0.80
CA ALA A 259 28.95 12.22 1.62
C ALA A 259 27.91 11.15 1.29
N ARG A 260 28.19 9.90 1.69
CA ARG A 260 27.28 8.77 1.49
C ARG A 260 27.20 7.92 2.75
N ALA A 261 26.01 7.44 3.09
CA ALA A 261 25.78 6.46 4.15
C ALA A 261 24.69 5.47 3.72
N ASP A 262 24.72 4.24 4.22
CA ASP A 262 23.65 3.27 4.00
C ASP A 262 22.74 3.20 5.22
N ALA A 263 21.43 3.04 4.98
CA ALA A 263 20.41 2.99 6.01
C ALA A 263 19.48 1.79 5.81
N VAL A 264 19.10 1.16 6.92
CA VAL A 264 18.07 0.12 6.97
C VAL A 264 16.78 0.77 7.44
N LEU A 265 15.77 0.80 6.57
CA LEU A 265 14.45 1.38 6.85
C LEU A 265 13.50 0.37 7.53
N GLY A 266 13.91 -0.90 7.61
CA GLY A 266 13.12 -1.98 8.20
C GLY A 266 11.97 -2.45 7.30
N HIS A 267 10.95 -3.06 7.90
CA HIS A 267 9.76 -3.50 7.18
C HIS A 267 8.71 -2.38 7.07
N LEU A 268 8.29 -2.06 5.85
CA LEU A 268 7.28 -1.06 5.54
C LEU A 268 5.97 -1.72 5.12
N LEU A 269 4.90 -1.45 5.86
CA LEU A 269 3.53 -1.82 5.52
C LEU A 269 3.38 -3.33 5.17
N ILE A 270 2.97 -3.66 3.94
CA ILE A 270 2.73 -5.04 3.48
C ILE A 270 3.96 -5.95 3.60
N THR A 271 5.19 -5.42 3.66
CA THR A 271 6.39 -6.27 3.80
C THR A 271 6.47 -6.97 5.16
N ARG A 272 5.65 -6.55 6.13
CA ARG A 272 5.54 -7.19 7.45
C ARG A 272 4.80 -8.53 7.43
N ILE A 273 4.07 -8.88 6.35
CA ILE A 273 3.44 -10.22 6.24
C ILE A 273 4.50 -11.34 6.28
N PHE A 274 5.67 -11.07 5.71
CA PHE A 274 6.74 -12.05 5.54
C PHE A 274 7.83 -11.95 6.63
N ALA A 275 7.62 -11.08 7.63
CA ALA A 275 8.57 -10.84 8.73
C ALA A 275 8.41 -11.90 9.83
#